data_AF-A0A954HR56-F1
#
_entry.id   AF-A0A954HR56-F1
#
_cell.length_a   1.000
_cell.length_b   1.000
_cell.length_c   1.000
_cell.angle_alpha   90.00
_cell.angle_beta   90.00
_cell.angle_gamma   90.00
#
_symmetry.space_group_name_H-M   'P 1'
#
loop_
_entity.id
_entity.type
_entity.pdbx_description
1 polymer ?
#
loop_
_entity_poly.entity_id
_entity_poly.type
_entity_poly.pdbx_seq_one_letter_code
_entity_poly.pdbx_strand_id
1 'polypeptide(L)'
;AVELTAGIQFWPRKIRSAGPQHKVVLTQPIYFGVTQVTQTQYANVMGTNPSHFSAAGEGKEMVVQLETGNHPVETVNWNDAAEFCAKLSQREQLKPFYFRASGTVAPLDGTGYRLPTEAEWENACRAGTTTWFWGGNEHQDLLMAGWAEPNSGSRTHPVGELKANPFGLFDVHG
;
A
#
# COMPACT_ATOMS: atom_id res chain seq x y z
N ALA A 1 5.02 21.22 25.36
CA ALA A 1 4.64 21.80 24.05
C ALA A 1 5.93 22.14 23.35
N VAL A 2 6.22 21.51 22.21
CA VAL A 2 7.40 21.82 21.40
C VAL A 2 6.86 22.40 20.10
N GLU A 3 7.10 23.69 19.89
CA GLU A 3 6.91 24.35 18.61
C GLU A 3 7.94 23.81 17.63
N LEU A 4 7.45 23.26 16.51
CA LEU A 4 8.28 22.93 15.36
C LEU A 4 8.37 24.18 14.49
N THR A 5 9.42 24.98 14.65
CA THR A 5 9.81 26.01 13.70
C THR A 5 11.24 25.76 13.22
N ALA A 6 11.33 25.37 11.95
CA ALA A 6 12.31 25.80 10.95
C ALA A 6 12.73 24.64 10.04
N GLY A 7 12.56 24.86 8.73
CA GLY A 7 13.17 24.04 7.68
C GLY A 7 12.16 23.19 6.91
N ILE A 8 11.94 23.58 5.66
CA ILE A 8 11.65 22.78 4.44
C ILE A 8 10.45 23.37 3.67
N GLN A 9 10.76 23.98 2.53
CA GLN A 9 9.84 24.60 1.57
C GLN A 9 9.14 23.59 0.63
N PHE A 10 9.25 22.28 0.88
CA PHE A 10 8.78 21.25 -0.07
C PHE A 10 7.28 20.94 0.04
N TRP A 11 6.65 21.21 1.19
CA TRP A 11 5.21 21.03 1.39
C TRP A 11 4.59 22.25 2.08
N PRO A 12 3.75 23.04 1.39
CA PRO A 12 3.05 24.13 2.03
C PRO A 12 1.84 23.58 2.80
N ARG A 13 1.73 23.94 4.08
CA ARG A 13 0.52 23.89 4.94
C ARG A 13 0.10 22.52 5.51
N LYS A 14 -0.46 22.60 6.72
CA LYS A 14 -1.39 21.63 7.29
C LYS A 14 -2.41 21.21 6.23
N ILE A 15 -2.38 19.94 5.83
CA ILE A 15 -3.46 19.33 5.05
C ILE A 15 -4.71 19.37 5.94
N ARG A 16 -5.72 20.16 5.55
CA ARG A 16 -6.88 20.42 6.41
C ARG A 16 -7.60 19.13 6.83
N SER A 17 -7.65 18.13 5.93
CA SER A 17 -8.25 16.83 6.18
C SER A 17 -7.41 15.91 7.07
N ALA A 18 -6.11 16.18 7.25
CA ALA A 18 -5.24 15.39 8.13
C ALA A 18 -5.36 15.80 9.61
N GLY A 19 -6.28 16.71 9.95
CA GLY A 19 -6.50 17.19 11.30
C GLY A 19 -7.97 17.07 11.73
N PRO A 20 -8.23 17.18 13.05
CA PRO A 20 -7.24 17.29 14.12
C PRO A 20 -6.54 15.95 14.40
N GLN A 21 -5.33 16.02 14.94
CA GLN A 21 -4.67 14.86 15.52
C GLN A 21 -5.56 14.28 16.63
N HIS A 22 -5.75 12.97 16.61
CA HIS A 22 -6.59 12.27 17.58
C HIS A 22 -5.95 10.92 17.95
N LYS A 23 -6.32 10.40 19.12
CA LYS A 23 -5.83 9.10 19.59
C LYS A 23 -6.68 7.99 18.99
N VAL A 24 -6.05 7.03 18.34
CA VAL A 24 -6.66 5.76 17.95
C VAL A 24 -6.11 4.65 18.85
N VAL A 25 -6.98 3.72 19.24
CA VAL A 25 -6.59 2.51 20.00
C VAL A 25 -6.95 1.29 19.15
N LEU A 26 -5.93 0.62 18.63
CA LEU A 26 -6.09 -0.68 17.98
C LEU A 26 -6.16 -1.75 19.08
N THR A 27 -7.32 -2.38 19.22
CA THR A 27 -7.59 -3.30 20.35
C THR A 27 -7.17 -4.74 20.10
N GLN A 28 -6.75 -5.06 18.87
CA GLN A 28 -6.33 -6.40 18.46
C GLN A 28 -5.02 -6.31 17.68
N PRO A 29 -4.17 -7.34 17.75
CA PRO A 29 -3.03 -7.44 16.84
C PRO A 29 -3.51 -7.60 15.40
N ILE A 30 -2.73 -7.06 14.46
CA ILE A 30 -3.07 -7.03 13.03
C ILE A 30 -1.85 -7.52 12.27
N TYR A 31 -2.09 -8.38 11.29
CA TYR A 31 -1.06 -8.82 10.34
C TYR A 31 -1.21 -8.03 9.05
N PHE A 32 -0.08 -7.62 8.48
CA PHE A 32 -0.01 -6.91 7.21
C PHE A 32 0.73 -7.76 6.19
N GLY A 33 0.38 -7.60 4.91
CA GLY A 33 1.28 -8.00 3.83
C GLY A 33 2.58 -7.22 3.97
N VAL A 34 3.71 -7.93 3.91
CA VAL A 34 5.06 -7.34 4.05
C VAL A 34 5.35 -6.33 2.93
N THR A 35 4.75 -6.58 1.76
CA THR A 35 4.81 -5.74 0.57
C THR A 35 3.39 -5.49 0.04
N GLN A 36 3.29 -4.61 -0.96
CA GLN A 36 2.11 -4.52 -1.81
C GLN A 36 1.86 -5.87 -2.52
N VAL A 37 0.60 -6.14 -2.90
CA VAL A 37 0.24 -7.35 -3.67
C VAL A 37 0.88 -7.27 -5.05
N THR A 38 1.62 -8.29 -5.45
CA THR A 38 2.32 -8.29 -6.74
C THR A 38 1.41 -8.66 -7.90
N GLN A 39 1.82 -8.32 -9.12
CA GLN A 39 1.12 -8.70 -10.35
C GLN A 39 0.92 -10.23 -10.43
N THR A 40 1.96 -11.02 -10.13
CA THR A 40 1.86 -12.49 -10.12
C THR A 40 0.93 -12.99 -9.03
N GLN A 41 0.98 -12.44 -7.81
CA GLN A 41 0.06 -12.84 -6.73
C GLN A 41 -1.39 -12.56 -7.10
N TYR A 42 -1.67 -11.38 -7.64
CA TYR A 42 -3.00 -10.98 -8.08
C TYR A 42 -3.50 -11.90 -9.20
N ALA A 43 -2.70 -12.12 -10.25
CA ALA A 43 -3.07 -12.98 -11.36
C ALA A 43 -3.35 -14.43 -10.91
N ASN A 44 -2.58 -14.96 -9.96
CA ASN A 44 -2.80 -16.31 -9.42
C ASN A 44 -4.10 -16.47 -8.62
N VAL A 45 -4.70 -15.37 -8.14
CA VAL A 45 -5.96 -15.38 -7.38
C VAL A 45 -7.14 -14.98 -8.25
N MET A 46 -6.94 -13.99 -9.13
CA MET A 46 -8.01 -13.35 -9.90
C MET A 46 -8.11 -13.88 -11.33
N GLY A 47 -7.06 -14.54 -11.83
CA GLY A 47 -6.99 -15.07 -13.20
C GLY A 47 -6.69 -13.99 -14.26
N THR A 48 -6.48 -12.74 -13.86
CA THR A 48 -6.21 -11.60 -14.74
C THR A 48 -5.13 -10.70 -14.16
N ASN A 49 -4.45 -9.92 -15.01
CA ASN A 49 -3.52 -8.88 -14.59
C ASN A 49 -3.91 -7.56 -15.28
N PRO A 50 -4.52 -6.60 -14.57
CA PRO A 50 -4.95 -5.33 -15.15
C PRO A 50 -3.84 -4.28 -15.23
N SER A 51 -2.63 -4.59 -14.74
CA SER A 51 -1.55 -3.61 -14.56
C SER A 51 -1.13 -2.92 -15.87
N HIS A 52 -1.14 -1.59 -15.84
CA HIS A 52 -0.59 -0.69 -16.85
C HIS A 52 0.91 -0.96 -17.13
N PHE A 53 1.72 -1.11 -16.08
CA PHE A 53 3.15 -1.41 -16.17
C PHE A 53 3.40 -2.92 -16.18
N SER A 54 2.95 -3.57 -17.25
CA SER A 54 3.16 -5.00 -17.48
C SER A 54 3.48 -5.27 -18.96
N ALA A 55 3.90 -6.49 -19.29
CA ALA A 55 4.18 -6.86 -20.69
C ALA A 55 2.97 -6.71 -21.63
N ALA A 56 1.75 -6.74 -21.09
CA ALA A 56 0.51 -6.60 -21.85
C ALA A 56 -0.24 -5.27 -21.58
N GLY A 57 0.27 -4.44 -20.68
CA GLY A 57 -0.36 -3.17 -20.29
C GLY A 57 -0.07 -2.03 -21.26
N GLU A 58 -0.77 -0.91 -21.07
CA GLU A 58 -0.59 0.29 -21.91
C GLU A 58 0.76 0.98 -21.70
N GLY A 59 1.43 0.75 -20.57
CA GLY A 59 2.75 1.30 -20.25
C GLY A 59 3.91 0.34 -20.55
N LYS A 60 3.67 -0.71 -21.34
CA LYS A 60 4.65 -1.78 -21.62
C LYS A 60 5.99 -1.26 -22.16
N GLU A 61 5.99 -0.14 -22.89
CA GLU A 61 7.19 0.49 -23.43
C GLU A 61 8.17 0.91 -22.33
N MET A 62 7.68 1.22 -21.13
CA MET A 62 8.48 1.58 -19.96
C MET A 62 9.08 0.37 -19.24
N VAL A 63 8.65 -0.85 -19.58
CA VAL A 63 9.03 -2.09 -18.89
C VAL A 63 9.46 -3.22 -19.85
N VAL A 64 9.79 -2.92 -21.11
CA VAL A 64 10.10 -3.90 -22.17
C VAL A 64 11.13 -4.96 -21.77
N GLN A 65 12.10 -4.59 -20.94
CA GLN A 65 13.22 -5.45 -20.53
C GLN A 65 13.11 -5.89 -19.06
N LEU A 66 11.95 -5.73 -18.44
CA LEU A 66 11.75 -5.98 -17.01
C LEU A 66 10.75 -7.11 -16.78
N GLU A 67 11.09 -7.98 -15.84
CA GLU A 67 10.17 -8.98 -15.30
C GLU A 67 9.22 -8.32 -14.30
N THR A 68 8.00 -8.05 -14.74
CA THR A 68 7.00 -7.28 -13.97
C THR A 68 6.20 -8.11 -12.97
N GLY A 69 6.42 -9.43 -12.91
CA GLY A 69 5.68 -10.30 -11.99
C GLY A 69 5.80 -9.93 -10.51
N ASN A 70 6.96 -9.39 -10.10
CA ASN A 70 7.21 -8.91 -8.74
C ASN A 70 6.95 -7.40 -8.55
N HIS A 71 6.48 -6.69 -9.57
CA HIS A 71 5.97 -5.33 -9.40
C HIS A 71 4.62 -5.37 -8.68
N PRO A 72 4.17 -4.28 -8.03
CA PRO A 72 2.83 -4.21 -7.49
C PRO A 72 1.79 -4.27 -8.60
N VAL A 73 0.64 -4.89 -8.32
CA VAL A 73 -0.53 -4.79 -9.19
C VAL A 73 -1.12 -3.39 -9.08
N GLU A 74 -1.42 -2.78 -10.22
CA GLU A 74 -2.11 -1.50 -10.29
C GLU A 74 -3.23 -1.52 -11.35
N THR A 75 -3.95 -0.40 -11.51
CA THR A 75 -5.19 -0.34 -12.31
C THR A 75 -6.30 -1.26 -11.77
N VAL A 76 -6.30 -1.44 -10.44
CA VAL A 76 -7.29 -2.20 -9.66
C VAL A 76 -8.16 -1.21 -8.88
N ASN A 77 -9.48 -1.32 -9.00
CA ASN A 77 -10.39 -0.52 -8.17
C ASN A 77 -10.63 -1.18 -6.80
N TRP A 78 -11.28 -0.47 -5.88
CA TRP A 78 -11.52 -0.96 -4.52
C TRP A 78 -12.31 -2.27 -4.47
N ASN A 79 -13.33 -2.43 -5.32
CA ASN A 79 -14.16 -3.64 -5.34
C ASN A 79 -13.35 -4.86 -5.79
N ASP A 80 -12.47 -4.69 -6.77
CA ASP A 80 -11.60 -5.75 -7.26
C ASP A 80 -10.55 -6.14 -6.21
N ALA A 81 -10.00 -5.17 -5.46
CA ALA A 81 -9.08 -5.43 -4.36
C ALA A 81 -9.77 -6.19 -3.19
N ALA A 82 -11.01 -5.83 -2.88
CA ALA A 82 -11.80 -6.54 -1.87
C ALA A 82 -12.23 -7.95 -2.34
N GLU A 83 -12.51 -8.13 -3.63
CA GLU A 83 -12.74 -9.45 -4.21
C GLU A 83 -11.48 -10.31 -4.18
N PHE A 84 -10.30 -9.76 -4.46
CA PHE A 84 -9.02 -10.45 -4.28
C PHE A 84 -8.88 -10.98 -2.85
N CYS A 85 -9.16 -10.14 -1.84
CA CYS A 85 -9.14 -10.56 -0.43
C CYS A 85 -10.13 -11.70 -0.14
N ALA A 86 -11.35 -11.63 -0.70
CA ALA A 86 -12.36 -12.67 -0.53
C ALA A 86 -11.92 -14.00 -1.16
N LYS A 87 -11.44 -13.98 -2.42
CA LYS A 87 -10.96 -15.18 -3.13
C LYS A 87 -9.72 -15.77 -2.49
N LEU A 88 -8.77 -14.94 -2.06
CA LEU A 88 -7.59 -15.41 -1.33
C LEU A 88 -8.00 -16.09 -0.02
N SER A 89 -8.94 -15.49 0.73
CA SER A 89 -9.49 -16.10 1.94
C SER A 89 -10.12 -17.46 1.66
N GLN A 90 -10.94 -17.56 0.61
CA GLN A 90 -11.56 -18.84 0.22
C GLN A 90 -10.51 -19.90 -0.17
N ARG A 91 -9.50 -19.50 -0.97
CA ARG A 91 -8.41 -20.39 -1.40
C ARG A 91 -7.63 -20.96 -0.22
N GLU A 92 -7.44 -20.14 0.81
CA GLU A 92 -6.73 -20.51 2.05
C GLU A 92 -7.67 -21.01 3.16
N GLN A 93 -8.93 -21.29 2.83
CA GLN A 93 -9.93 -21.87 3.74
C GLN A 93 -10.20 -21.00 4.99
N LEU A 94 -10.07 -19.69 4.86
CA LEU A 94 -10.43 -18.69 5.87
C LEU A 94 -11.86 -18.18 5.66
N LYS A 95 -12.54 -17.77 6.75
CA LYS A 95 -13.88 -17.14 6.70
C LYS A 95 -13.76 -15.77 6.01
N PRO A 96 -14.27 -15.56 4.78
CA PRO A 96 -14.03 -14.32 4.03
C PRO A 96 -14.59 -13.09 4.73
N PHE A 97 -13.82 -12.00 4.76
CA PHE A 97 -14.26 -10.71 5.30
C PHE A 97 -15.19 -9.96 4.34
N TYR A 98 -15.09 -10.21 3.03
CA TYR A 98 -15.94 -9.57 2.03
C TYR A 98 -16.83 -10.58 1.33
N PHE A 99 -18.01 -10.11 0.94
CA PHE A 99 -18.92 -10.79 0.01
C PHE A 99 -19.16 -9.90 -1.20
N ARG A 100 -19.17 -10.49 -2.40
CA ARG A 100 -19.51 -9.79 -3.63
C ARG A 100 -20.78 -10.39 -4.23
N ALA A 101 -21.79 -9.54 -4.46
CA ALA A 101 -22.99 -9.88 -5.22
C ALA A 101 -23.32 -8.77 -6.20
N SER A 102 -23.56 -9.13 -7.47
CA SER A 102 -24.02 -8.22 -8.53
C SER A 102 -23.21 -6.92 -8.63
N GLY A 103 -21.87 -7.01 -8.50
CA GLY A 103 -20.97 -5.86 -8.59
C GLY A 103 -20.79 -5.05 -7.31
N THR A 104 -21.55 -5.32 -6.25
CA THR A 104 -21.41 -4.68 -4.93
C THR A 104 -20.60 -5.55 -3.99
N VAL A 105 -19.64 -4.95 -3.29
CA VAL A 105 -18.88 -5.60 -2.22
C VAL A 105 -19.36 -5.09 -0.88
N ALA A 106 -19.64 -6.01 0.05
CA ALA A 106 -20.03 -5.70 1.42
C ALA A 106 -19.14 -6.45 2.43
N PRO A 107 -18.85 -5.85 3.61
CA PRO A 107 -18.17 -6.56 4.69
C PRO A 107 -19.10 -7.63 5.29
N LEU A 108 -18.48 -8.71 5.76
CA LEU A 108 -19.04 -9.81 6.53
C LEU A 108 -18.36 -9.88 7.89
N ASP A 109 -18.90 -10.69 8.80
CA ASP A 109 -18.25 -11.09 10.05
C ASP A 109 -17.14 -12.15 9.78
N GLY A 110 -16.23 -11.87 8.85
CA GLY A 110 -15.13 -12.76 8.48
C GLY A 110 -13.84 -12.48 9.25
N THR A 111 -12.93 -13.45 9.27
CA THR A 111 -11.59 -13.33 9.88
C THR A 111 -10.46 -13.50 8.86
N GLY A 112 -10.80 -13.69 7.58
CA GLY A 112 -9.84 -13.78 6.48
C GLY A 112 -9.26 -12.42 6.09
N TYR A 113 -8.60 -12.39 4.94
CA TYR A 113 -7.97 -11.20 4.39
C TYR A 113 -8.97 -10.07 4.16
N ARG A 114 -8.51 -8.84 4.37
CA ARG A 114 -9.24 -7.61 4.09
C ARG A 114 -8.27 -6.47 3.81
N LEU A 115 -8.80 -5.36 3.29
CA LEU A 115 -8.05 -4.11 3.25
C LEU A 115 -7.91 -3.54 4.67
N PRO A 116 -6.78 -2.88 4.99
CA PRO A 116 -6.64 -2.19 6.26
C PRO A 116 -7.59 -1.00 6.32
N THR A 117 -8.03 -0.65 7.53
CA THR A 117 -8.65 0.66 7.74
C THR A 117 -7.57 1.75 7.65
N GLU A 118 -7.97 3.01 7.45
CA GLU A 118 -7.04 4.14 7.40
C GLU A 118 -6.14 4.22 8.64
N ALA A 119 -6.71 4.02 9.84
CA ALA A 119 -5.95 4.06 11.08
C ALA A 119 -4.94 2.92 11.22
N GLU A 120 -5.30 1.73 10.75
CA GLU A 120 -4.38 0.58 10.75
C GLU A 120 -3.23 0.79 9.76
N TRP A 121 -3.54 1.33 8.58
CA TRP A 121 -2.54 1.69 7.58
C TRP A 121 -1.60 2.79 8.08
N GLU A 122 -2.12 3.87 8.67
CA GLU A 122 -1.27 4.95 9.21
C GLU A 122 -0.36 4.42 10.33
N ASN A 123 -0.87 3.58 11.24
CA ASN A 123 -0.05 2.96 12.28
C ASN A 123 1.06 2.08 11.67
N ALA A 124 0.73 1.30 10.64
CA ALA A 124 1.68 0.46 9.92
C ALA A 124 2.77 1.28 9.21
N CYS A 125 2.39 2.37 8.52
CA CYS A 125 3.33 3.28 7.85
C CYS A 125 4.28 3.95 8.85
N ARG A 126 3.73 4.47 9.97
CA ARG A 126 4.52 5.17 11.00
C ARG A 126 5.46 4.24 11.76
N ALA A 127 5.06 2.99 12.01
CA ALA A 127 5.87 1.99 12.71
C ALA A 127 6.52 2.53 14.01
N GLY A 128 5.74 3.31 14.78
CA GLY A 128 6.17 3.92 16.04
C GLY A 128 6.78 5.32 15.95
N THR A 129 6.99 5.88 14.76
CA THR A 129 7.51 7.24 14.60
C THR A 129 6.41 8.30 14.54
N THR A 130 6.78 9.56 14.79
CA THR A 130 5.89 10.74 14.70
C THR A 130 6.32 11.71 13.61
N THR A 131 7.20 11.27 12.73
CA THR A 131 7.78 12.03 11.62
C THR A 131 6.89 11.97 10.37
N TRP A 132 7.22 12.75 9.34
CA TRP A 132 6.50 12.74 8.06
C TRP A 132 6.69 11.41 7.31
N PHE A 133 7.92 10.92 7.27
CA PHE A 133 8.28 9.59 6.78
C PHE A 133 8.82 8.77 7.96
N TRP A 134 8.73 7.45 7.94
CA TRP A 134 9.25 6.63 9.04
C TRP A 134 10.75 6.86 9.28
N GLY A 135 11.50 7.25 8.23
CA GLY A 135 12.93 7.57 8.31
C GLY A 135 13.25 8.96 8.85
N GLY A 136 12.31 9.90 8.81
CA GLY A 136 12.53 11.29 9.22
C GLY A 136 11.58 12.30 8.55
N ASN A 137 11.99 13.56 8.52
CA ASN A 137 11.16 14.68 8.03
C ASN A 137 11.67 15.31 6.73
N GLU A 138 12.79 14.82 6.21
CA GLU A 138 13.44 15.37 5.02
C GLU A 138 13.04 14.62 3.75
N HIS A 139 13.17 15.27 2.59
CA HIS A 139 12.88 14.62 1.31
C HIS A 139 13.76 13.38 1.07
N GLN A 140 15.00 13.38 1.57
CA GLN A 140 15.89 12.22 1.47
C GLN A 140 15.36 10.99 2.25
N ASP A 141 14.59 11.22 3.32
CA ASP A 141 13.96 10.15 4.10
C ASP A 141 12.82 9.46 3.33
N LEU A 142 12.15 10.20 2.42
CA LEU A 142 11.20 9.62 1.47
C LEU A 142 11.94 8.75 0.44
N LEU A 143 12.99 9.28 -0.19
CA LEU A 143 13.68 8.58 -1.30
C LEU A 143 14.40 7.30 -0.86
N MET A 144 14.73 7.16 0.43
CA MET A 144 15.25 5.90 0.98
C MET A 144 14.18 4.85 1.28
N ALA A 145 12.91 5.26 1.35
CA ALA A 145 11.79 4.49 1.87
C ALA A 145 10.66 4.25 0.87
N GLY A 146 10.68 4.91 -0.29
CA GLY A 146 9.66 4.78 -1.32
C GLY A 146 10.11 5.30 -2.68
N TRP A 147 9.44 4.81 -3.72
CA TRP A 147 9.59 5.28 -5.08
C TRP A 147 8.71 6.52 -5.29
N ALA A 148 9.35 7.65 -5.57
CA ALA A 148 8.74 8.94 -5.85
C ALA A 148 9.16 9.43 -7.24
N GLU A 149 8.64 10.59 -7.67
CA GLU A 149 8.97 11.18 -8.98
C GLU A 149 10.50 11.25 -9.25
N PRO A 150 11.36 11.67 -8.29
CA PRO A 150 12.79 11.81 -8.55
C PRO A 150 13.57 10.50 -8.75
N ASN A 151 13.08 9.35 -8.25
CA ASN A 151 13.80 8.06 -8.28
C ASN A 151 13.02 6.93 -8.98
N SER A 152 11.74 7.09 -9.29
CA SER A 152 10.91 6.04 -9.90
C SER A 152 11.10 5.90 -11.40
N GLY A 153 11.55 6.95 -12.11
CA GLY A 153 11.60 6.93 -13.57
C GLY A 153 10.20 6.78 -14.20
N SER A 154 9.16 7.27 -13.52
CA SER A 154 7.77 7.27 -13.99
C SER A 154 7.18 5.88 -14.25
N ARG A 155 7.58 4.88 -13.46
CA ARG A 155 7.02 3.52 -13.51
C ARG A 155 7.01 2.87 -12.13
N THR A 156 6.30 1.76 -11.99
CA THR A 156 6.42 0.88 -10.82
C THR A 156 7.76 0.12 -10.84
N HIS A 157 8.17 -0.34 -9.68
CA HIS A 157 9.37 -1.17 -9.46
C HIS A 157 9.00 -2.45 -8.73
N PRO A 158 9.88 -3.47 -8.73
CA PRO A 158 9.69 -4.64 -7.90
C PRO A 158 9.50 -4.25 -6.43
N VAL A 159 8.59 -4.94 -5.75
CA VAL A 159 8.31 -4.67 -4.34
C VAL A 159 9.52 -5.03 -3.46
N GLY A 160 9.69 -4.28 -2.38
CA GLY A 160 10.70 -4.59 -1.36
C GLY A 160 12.16 -4.26 -1.73
N GLU A 161 12.38 -3.40 -2.73
CA GLU A 161 13.74 -3.00 -3.14
C GLU A 161 14.35 -1.88 -2.28
N LEU A 162 13.52 -1.01 -1.69
CA LEU A 162 13.96 0.06 -0.79
C LEU A 162 13.91 -0.37 0.68
N LYS A 163 14.22 0.53 1.61
CA LYS A 163 14.31 0.16 3.03
C LYS A 163 12.93 -0.10 3.63
N ALA A 164 12.81 -1.21 4.34
CA ALA A 164 11.67 -1.46 5.21
C ALA A 164 11.66 -0.52 6.41
N ASN A 165 10.46 -0.22 6.90
CA ASN A 165 10.26 0.52 8.14
C ASN A 165 10.57 -0.36 9.39
N PRO A 166 10.54 0.18 10.61
CA PRO A 166 10.81 -0.59 11.84
C PRO A 166 9.91 -1.81 12.09
N PHE A 167 8.75 -1.92 11.43
CA PHE A 167 7.89 -3.10 11.49
C PHE A 167 8.23 -4.14 10.41
N GLY A 168 9.22 -3.87 9.56
CA GLY A 168 9.62 -4.75 8.46
C GLY A 168 8.75 -4.62 7.21
N LEU A 169 7.94 -3.55 7.09
CA LEU A 169 7.08 -3.31 5.93
C LEU A 169 7.79 -2.45 4.89
N PHE A 170 7.61 -2.80 3.62
CA PHE A 170 8.20 -2.10 2.48
C PHE A 170 7.17 -1.26 1.72
N ASP A 171 7.65 -0.29 0.93
CA ASP A 171 6.85 0.49 -0.03
C ASP A 171 5.64 1.22 0.60
N VAL A 172 5.78 1.61 1.88
CA VAL A 172 4.72 2.29 2.65
C VAL A 172 4.63 3.80 2.39
N HIS A 173 5.57 4.35 1.61
CA HIS A 173 5.66 5.79 1.27
C HIS A 173 5.67 6.08 -0.24
N GLY A 174 5.63 5.07 -1.10
CA GLY A 174 5.70 5.21 -2.56
C GLY A 174 6.12 3.92 -3.22
#